data_AF-A0A1G4K061-F1
#
_entry.id   AF-A0A1G4K061-F1
#
_cell.length_a   1.000
_cell.length_b   1.000
_cell.length_c   1.000
_cell.angle_alpha   90.00
_cell.angle_beta   90.00
_cell.angle_gamma   90.00
#
_symmetry.space_group_name_H-M   'P 1'
#
loop_
_entity.id
_entity.type
_entity.pdbx_description
1 polymer ?
#
loop_
_entity_poly.entity_id
_entity_poly.type
_entity_poly.pdbx_seq_one_letter_code
_entity_poly.pdbx_strand_id
1 'polypeptide(L)'
;MVYFYKSESDTGRSYTVVLGKDKFENDMLIKHGYKELNYVWFHADKYSSGHVYLKLKDDEKDLADVPRDVVSDCLQLCKANSIQGNKLSQCTMLVTPWINLRKNGDMKPGEVAFKSMRKIQKFQCYARDNKVLNRLEKTRVEVAENVELFLHGARKTKDPDFFDIYLANNTELLLAQEQERKAAKKAKKKA
;
A
#
# COMPACT_ATOMS: atom_id res chain seq x y z
N MET A 1 -11.64 -1.85 -2.96
CA MET A 1 -10.95 -0.62 -3.42
C MET A 1 -9.47 -0.75 -3.08
N VAL A 2 -8.60 -0.35 -3.99
CA VAL A 2 -7.15 -0.25 -3.75
C VAL A 2 -6.76 1.21 -3.85
N TYR A 3 -5.94 1.66 -2.92
CA TYR A 3 -5.43 3.02 -2.86
C TYR A 3 -3.98 3.05 -3.34
N PHE A 4 -3.68 4.01 -4.20
CA PHE A 4 -2.35 4.32 -4.67
C PHE A 4 -1.97 5.69 -4.16
N TYR A 5 -0.79 5.82 -3.58
CA TYR A 5 -0.23 7.06 -3.07
C TYR A 5 1.10 7.32 -3.77
N LYS A 6 1.38 8.59 -4.03
CA LYS A 6 2.69 9.03 -4.51
C LYS A 6 3.45 9.64 -3.34
N SER A 7 4.55 9.01 -2.94
CA SER A 7 5.50 9.56 -1.95
C SER A 7 6.67 10.16 -2.69
N GLU A 8 6.95 11.43 -2.44
CA GLU A 8 8.07 12.14 -3.04
C GLU A 8 9.18 12.27 -2.00
N SER A 9 10.37 11.81 -2.38
CA SER A 9 11.55 11.98 -1.56
C SER A 9 12.11 13.40 -1.65
N ASP A 10 12.87 13.81 -0.65
CA ASP A 10 13.62 15.07 -0.65
C ASP A 10 14.62 15.17 -1.82
N THR A 11 15.01 14.02 -2.40
CA THR A 11 15.85 13.94 -3.61
C THR A 11 15.09 14.18 -4.92
N GLY A 12 13.78 14.45 -4.86
CA GLY A 12 12.91 14.64 -6.02
C GLY A 12 12.43 13.32 -6.67
N ARG A 13 12.89 12.16 -6.19
CA ARG A 13 12.43 10.86 -6.68
C ARG A 13 11.04 10.55 -6.15
N SER A 14 10.17 10.07 -7.04
CA SER A 14 8.78 9.68 -6.73
C SER A 14 8.62 8.17 -6.61
N TYR A 15 7.95 7.74 -5.56
CA TYR A 15 7.66 6.35 -5.23
C TYR A 15 6.17 6.08 -5.18
N THR A 16 5.78 4.91 -5.66
CA THR A 16 4.39 4.46 -5.66
C THR A 16 4.17 3.55 -4.46
N VAL A 17 3.21 3.93 -3.62
CA VAL A 17 2.79 3.16 -2.44
C VAL A 17 1.37 2.67 -2.63
N VAL A 18 1.14 1.38 -2.43
CA VAL A 18 -0.16 0.72 -2.65
C VAL A 18 -0.71 0.20 -1.33
N LEU A 19 -2.00 0.38 -1.09
CA LEU A 19 -2.69 -0.12 0.10
C LEU A 19 -4.07 -0.66 -0.25
N GLY A 20 -4.40 -1.84 0.26
CA GLY A 20 -5.75 -2.41 0.16
C GLY A 20 -6.67 -1.76 1.20
N LYS A 21 -7.92 -1.46 0.81
CA LYS A 21 -8.89 -0.84 1.72
C LYS A 21 -9.24 -1.74 2.90
N ASP A 22 -9.40 -3.03 2.66
CA ASP A 22 -9.67 -4.00 3.71
C ASP A 22 -8.90 -5.32 3.51
N LYS A 23 -9.18 -6.28 4.38
CA LYS A 23 -8.52 -7.60 4.40
C LYS A 23 -8.69 -8.40 3.11
N PHE A 24 -9.79 -8.20 2.37
CA PHE A 24 -10.04 -8.90 1.11
C PHE A 24 -9.18 -8.30 -0.01
N GLU A 25 -9.06 -6.97 -0.09
CA GLU A 25 -8.15 -6.36 -1.08
C GLU A 25 -6.68 -6.61 -0.74
N ASN A 26 -6.33 -6.67 0.53
CA ASN A 26 -4.99 -7.06 0.95
C ASN A 26 -4.63 -8.47 0.42
N ASP A 27 -5.55 -9.43 0.53
CA ASP A 27 -5.34 -10.78 0.00
C ASP A 27 -5.27 -10.78 -1.54
N MET A 28 -6.09 -9.96 -2.23
CA MET A 28 -6.01 -9.80 -3.68
C MET A 28 -4.65 -9.25 -4.13
N LEU A 29 -4.13 -8.22 -3.45
CA LEU A 29 -2.81 -7.64 -3.73
C LEU A 29 -1.70 -8.69 -3.56
N ILE A 30 -1.81 -9.57 -2.56
CA ILE A 30 -0.86 -10.68 -2.37
C ILE A 30 -1.00 -11.71 -3.50
N LYS A 31 -2.22 -12.08 -3.87
CA LYS A 31 -2.50 -13.10 -4.89
C LYS A 31 -2.08 -12.67 -6.30
N HIS A 32 -2.21 -11.37 -6.62
CA HIS A 32 -1.96 -10.83 -7.95
C HIS A 32 -0.62 -10.09 -8.08
N GLY A 33 0.14 -9.92 -7.00
CA GLY A 33 1.52 -9.44 -7.09
C GLY A 33 2.39 -10.35 -7.97
N TYR A 34 3.41 -9.78 -8.60
CA TYR A 34 4.41 -10.47 -9.40
C TYR A 34 5.81 -9.91 -9.11
N LYS A 35 6.85 -10.67 -9.49
CA LYS A 35 8.23 -10.45 -9.02
C LYS A 35 8.80 -9.12 -9.54
N GLU A 36 8.41 -8.74 -10.74
CA GLU A 36 8.87 -7.57 -11.47
C GLU A 36 8.43 -6.26 -10.78
N LEU A 37 7.35 -6.28 -9.99
CA LEU A 37 6.93 -5.10 -9.20
C LEU A 37 7.91 -4.72 -8.09
N ASN A 38 8.79 -5.65 -7.68
CA ASN A 38 9.77 -5.45 -6.61
C ASN A 38 9.19 -4.78 -5.35
N TYR A 39 8.04 -5.27 -4.88
CA TYR A 39 7.35 -4.69 -3.72
C TYR A 39 8.00 -5.03 -2.39
N VAL A 40 8.10 -4.03 -1.52
CA VAL A 40 8.37 -4.19 -0.08
C VAL A 40 7.07 -4.01 0.70
N TRP A 41 6.74 -4.98 1.54
CA TRP A 41 5.52 -5.01 2.33
C TRP A 41 5.77 -4.55 3.76
N PHE A 42 4.82 -3.78 4.31
CA PHE A 42 4.84 -3.25 5.67
C PHE A 42 3.55 -3.60 6.41
N HIS A 43 3.68 -3.92 7.69
CA HIS A 43 2.57 -4.22 8.59
C HIS A 43 2.93 -3.98 10.06
N ALA A 44 1.96 -3.59 10.89
CA ALA A 44 2.16 -3.42 12.33
C ALA A 44 2.40 -4.77 13.03
N ASP A 45 3.47 -4.88 13.82
CA ASP A 45 3.73 -6.09 14.59
C ASP A 45 2.62 -6.27 15.64
N LYS A 46 2.03 -7.47 15.71
CA LYS A 46 0.97 -7.88 16.67
C LYS A 46 -0.36 -7.12 16.59
N TYR A 47 -0.50 -6.11 15.75
CA TYR A 47 -1.73 -5.34 15.60
C TYR A 47 -2.32 -5.52 14.21
N SER A 48 -3.64 -5.52 14.11
CA SER A 48 -4.29 -5.46 12.80
C SER A 48 -4.02 -4.09 12.16
N SER A 49 -3.42 -4.10 10.98
CA SER A 49 -3.16 -2.89 10.18
C SER A 49 -3.42 -3.14 8.70
N GLY A 50 -3.60 -2.07 7.94
CA GLY A 50 -3.54 -2.14 6.48
C GLY A 50 -2.20 -2.70 6.00
N HIS A 51 -2.21 -3.46 4.90
CA HIS A 51 -1.01 -3.91 4.22
C HIS A 51 -0.55 -2.80 3.28
N VAL A 52 0.63 -2.23 3.57
CA VAL A 52 1.24 -1.21 2.72
C VAL A 52 2.30 -1.89 1.86
N TYR A 53 2.33 -1.59 0.56
CA TYR A 53 3.32 -2.05 -0.39
C TYR A 53 4.04 -0.85 -0.99
N LEU A 54 5.36 -0.82 -0.92
CA LEU A 54 6.20 0.17 -1.59
C LEU A 54 6.81 -0.45 -2.85
N LYS A 55 6.66 0.22 -4.00
CA LYS A 55 7.39 -0.11 -5.23
C LYS A 55 8.83 0.39 -5.13
N LEU A 56 9.79 -0.54 -5.12
CA LEU A 56 11.20 -0.21 -5.30
C LEU A 56 11.48 0.13 -6.77
N LYS A 57 12.48 0.95 -7.01
CA LYS A 57 13.00 1.23 -8.36
C LYS A 57 13.94 0.12 -8.84
N ASP A 58 14.20 0.08 -10.14
CA ASP A 58 15.06 -0.94 -10.75
C ASP A 58 16.51 -0.85 -10.26
N ASP A 59 16.96 0.33 -9.83
CA ASP A 59 18.28 0.57 -9.24
C ASP A 59 18.36 0.20 -7.75
N GLU A 60 17.23 -0.07 -7.09
CA GLU A 60 17.14 -0.35 -5.66
C GLU A 60 16.95 -1.84 -5.39
N LYS A 61 17.80 -2.41 -4.54
CA LYS A 61 17.75 -3.85 -4.22
C LYS A 61 17.02 -4.12 -2.93
N ASP A 62 17.22 -3.25 -1.94
CA ASP A 62 16.67 -3.41 -0.61
C ASP A 62 16.15 -2.07 -0.08
N LEU A 63 15.39 -2.12 1.02
CA LEU A 63 14.89 -0.93 1.71
C LEU A 63 16.01 0.02 2.19
N ALA A 64 17.26 -0.47 2.26
CA ALA A 64 18.42 0.34 2.60
C ALA A 64 18.77 1.38 1.52
N ASP A 65 18.41 1.12 0.27
CA ASP A 65 18.64 2.02 -0.86
C ASP A 65 17.55 3.10 -0.97
N VAL A 66 16.41 2.88 -0.31
CA VAL A 66 15.26 3.78 -0.32
C VAL A 66 15.49 4.98 0.63
N PRO A 67 15.20 6.21 0.19
CA PRO A 67 15.20 7.39 1.05
C PRO A 67 14.37 7.21 2.33
N ARG A 68 14.95 7.63 3.48
CA ARG A 68 14.36 7.39 4.81
C ARG A 68 13.01 8.06 5.03
N ASP A 69 12.79 9.18 4.38
CA ASP A 69 11.52 9.91 4.32
C ASP A 69 10.42 9.08 3.65
N VAL A 70 10.70 8.40 2.54
CA VAL A 70 9.74 7.50 1.87
C VAL A 70 9.45 6.27 2.74
N VAL A 71 10.46 5.73 3.43
CA VAL A 71 10.25 4.66 4.41
C VAL A 71 9.37 5.16 5.55
N SER A 72 9.63 6.36 6.08
CA SER A 72 8.82 6.99 7.12
C SER A 72 7.37 7.19 6.67
N ASP A 73 7.14 7.59 5.42
CA ASP A 73 5.80 7.71 4.84
C ASP A 73 5.04 6.38 4.87
N CYS A 74 5.69 5.29 4.48
CA CYS A 74 5.11 3.95 4.53
C CYS A 74 4.78 3.51 5.97
N LEU A 75 5.69 3.79 6.91
CA LEU A 75 5.49 3.48 8.33
C LEU A 75 4.32 4.27 8.93
N GLN A 76 4.22 5.57 8.61
CA GLN A 76 3.12 6.42 9.06
C GLN A 76 1.78 5.98 8.47
N LEU A 77 1.76 5.65 7.17
CA LEU A 77 0.57 5.15 6.49
C LEU A 77 0.08 3.83 7.11
N CYS A 78 1.00 2.89 7.37
CA CYS A 78 0.67 1.62 8.02
C CYS A 78 0.12 1.83 9.44
N LYS A 79 0.76 2.72 10.22
CA LYS A 79 0.32 3.06 11.58
C LYS A 79 -1.06 3.70 11.58
N ALA A 80 -1.31 4.66 10.70
CA ALA A 80 -2.58 5.34 10.58
C ALA A 80 -3.73 4.41 10.19
N ASN A 81 -3.44 3.37 9.42
CA ASN A 81 -4.38 2.31 9.02
C ASN A 81 -4.42 1.13 10.00
N SER A 82 -3.87 1.27 11.21
CA SER A 82 -4.04 0.30 12.30
C SER A 82 -5.01 0.81 13.35
N ILE A 83 -6.03 0.01 13.69
CA ILE A 83 -7.06 0.40 14.68
C ILE A 83 -6.44 0.65 16.07
N GLN A 84 -5.53 -0.24 16.47
CA GLN A 84 -4.85 -0.16 17.76
C GLN A 84 -3.50 0.56 17.65
N GLY A 85 -2.71 0.23 16.62
CA GLY A 85 -1.37 0.80 16.42
C GLY A 85 -1.38 2.33 16.31
N ASN A 86 -2.43 2.91 15.70
CA ASN A 86 -2.58 4.35 15.57
C ASN A 86 -2.70 5.08 16.93
N LYS A 87 -3.19 4.41 17.97
CA LYS A 87 -3.39 5.01 19.30
C LYS A 87 -2.14 4.95 20.17
N LEU A 88 -1.15 4.15 19.78
CA LEU A 88 0.08 3.97 20.54
C LEU A 88 1.06 5.11 20.27
N SER A 89 1.84 5.49 21.28
CA SER A 89 2.94 6.46 21.13
C SER A 89 3.96 5.98 20.10
N GLN A 90 4.21 4.67 20.08
CA GLN A 90 5.09 4.01 19.13
C GLN A 90 4.59 2.60 18.81
N CYS A 91 4.87 2.12 17.61
CA CYS A 91 4.49 0.80 17.14
C CYS A 91 5.65 0.20 16.31
N THR A 92 5.95 -1.07 16.54
CA THR A 92 6.92 -1.79 15.72
C THR A 92 6.26 -2.22 14.42
N MET A 93 6.93 -2.00 13.30
CA MET A 93 6.50 -2.38 11.96
C MET A 93 7.38 -3.50 11.45
N LEU A 94 6.76 -4.54 10.92
CA LEU A 94 7.41 -5.61 10.18
C LEU A 94 7.53 -5.16 8.72
N VAL A 95 8.72 -5.32 8.17
CA VAL A 95 9.02 -4.99 6.78
C VAL A 95 9.68 -6.18 6.12
N THR A 96 9.17 -6.60 4.98
CA THR A 96 9.73 -7.74 4.24
C THR A 96 9.43 -7.60 2.75
N PRO A 97 10.31 -8.10 1.85
CA PRO A 97 9.97 -8.21 0.44
C PRO A 97 8.68 -9.02 0.23
N TRP A 98 7.84 -8.61 -0.71
CA TRP A 98 6.58 -9.28 -1.05
C TRP A 98 6.80 -10.77 -1.41
N ILE A 99 7.91 -11.07 -2.09
CA ILE A 99 8.29 -12.46 -2.44
C ILE A 99 8.48 -13.38 -1.23
N ASN A 100 8.68 -12.83 -0.03
CA ASN A 100 8.80 -13.59 1.22
C ASN A 100 7.45 -13.89 1.86
N LEU A 101 6.36 -13.27 1.40
CA LEU A 101 5.01 -13.55 1.87
C LEU A 101 4.56 -14.94 1.38
N ARG A 102 3.79 -15.61 2.22
CA ARG A 102 3.12 -16.87 1.93
C ARG A 102 1.67 -16.76 2.37
N LYS A 103 0.76 -17.11 1.46
CA LYS A 103 -0.67 -17.25 1.73
C LYS A 103 -1.10 -18.65 1.29
N ASN A 104 -1.74 -19.39 2.19
CA ASN A 104 -2.37 -20.68 1.88
C ASN A 104 -3.90 -20.52 1.90
N GLY A 105 -4.62 -21.43 1.25
CA GLY A 105 -6.09 -21.40 1.17
C GLY A 105 -6.81 -21.51 2.53
N ASP A 106 -6.17 -22.14 3.52
CA ASP A 106 -6.74 -22.31 4.86
C ASP A 106 -6.59 -21.08 5.77
N MET A 107 -5.82 -20.07 5.34
CA MET A 107 -5.54 -18.88 6.13
C MET A 107 -6.69 -17.89 6.05
N LYS A 108 -7.05 -17.26 7.17
CA LYS A 108 -8.17 -16.31 7.22
C LYS A 108 -7.86 -15.05 6.37
N PRO A 109 -8.88 -14.33 5.88
CA PRO A 109 -8.66 -13.10 5.12
C PRO A 109 -7.80 -12.09 5.89
N GLY A 110 -6.73 -11.58 5.26
CA GLY A 110 -5.74 -10.68 5.86
C GLY A 110 -4.61 -11.38 6.64
N GLU A 111 -4.71 -12.68 6.91
CA GLU A 111 -3.64 -13.43 7.58
C GLU A 111 -2.53 -13.79 6.59
N VAL A 112 -1.27 -13.57 6.98
CA VAL A 112 -0.10 -13.89 6.14
C VAL A 112 0.95 -14.65 6.93
N ALA A 113 1.63 -15.57 6.25
CA ALA A 113 2.78 -16.27 6.76
C ALA A 113 4.03 -15.80 6.01
N PHE A 114 5.21 -16.12 6.54
CA PHE A 114 6.48 -15.77 5.95
C PHE A 114 7.25 -17.02 5.53
N LYS A 115 7.95 -16.97 4.40
CA LYS A 115 8.84 -18.05 3.94
C LYS A 115 10.10 -18.12 4.79
N SER A 116 10.64 -16.97 5.18
CA SER A 116 11.81 -16.87 6.06
C SER A 116 11.68 -15.71 7.03
N MET A 117 11.85 -16.01 8.33
CA MET A 117 11.90 -15.00 9.38
C MET A 117 13.16 -14.11 9.30
N ARG A 118 14.23 -14.56 8.64
CA ARG A 118 15.49 -13.81 8.50
C ARG A 118 15.38 -12.63 7.53
N LYS A 119 14.39 -12.67 6.63
CA LYS A 119 14.12 -11.60 5.66
C LYS A 119 13.16 -10.53 6.20
N ILE A 120 12.75 -10.65 7.46
CA ILE A 120 11.90 -9.69 8.15
C ILE A 120 12.79 -8.69 8.87
N GLN A 121 12.63 -7.43 8.51
CA GLN A 121 13.21 -6.30 9.21
C GLN A 121 12.16 -5.68 10.12
N LYS A 122 12.61 -5.11 11.24
CA LYS A 122 11.74 -4.43 12.20
C LYS A 122 12.11 -2.97 12.28
N PHE A 123 11.12 -2.11 12.09
CA PHE A 123 11.28 -0.66 12.17
C PHE A 123 10.38 -0.10 13.27
N GLN A 124 10.84 0.95 13.94
CA GLN A 124 10.03 1.63 14.95
C GLN A 124 9.33 2.83 14.32
N CYS A 125 8.00 2.82 14.35
CA CYS A 125 7.17 3.96 13.95
C CYS A 125 6.71 4.71 15.20
N TYR A 126 7.23 5.93 15.38
CA TYR A 126 6.93 6.80 16.52
C TYR A 126 5.57 7.48 16.37
N ALA A 127 5.36 8.60 17.08
CA ALA A 127 4.10 9.32 17.11
C ALA A 127 3.57 9.61 15.69
N ARG A 128 2.24 9.60 15.58
CA ARG A 128 1.54 9.85 14.32
C ARG A 128 1.91 11.24 13.80
N ASP A 129 2.43 11.31 12.58
CA ASP A 129 2.71 12.57 11.91
C ASP A 129 1.57 12.92 10.95
N ASN A 130 0.73 13.87 11.36
CA ASN A 130 -0.38 14.33 10.53
C ASN A 130 0.09 15.12 9.29
N LYS A 131 1.27 15.74 9.30
CA LYS A 131 1.78 16.46 8.12
C LYS A 131 2.09 15.49 6.99
N VAL A 132 2.77 14.38 7.33
CA VAL A 132 3.07 13.29 6.39
C VAL A 132 1.79 12.69 5.83
N LEU A 133 0.84 12.32 6.70
CA LEU A 133 -0.42 11.72 6.27
C LEU A 133 -1.26 12.65 5.39
N ASN A 134 -1.35 13.94 5.74
CA ASN A 134 -2.07 14.93 4.95
C ASN A 134 -1.39 15.19 3.59
N ARG A 135 -0.05 15.09 3.51
CA ARG A 135 0.68 15.17 2.24
C ARG A 135 0.34 13.97 1.35
N LEU A 136 0.42 12.76 1.89
CA LEU A 136 0.12 11.52 1.15
C LEU A 136 -1.35 11.47 0.70
N GLU A 137 -2.28 11.90 1.54
CA GLU A 137 -3.71 11.91 1.21
C GLU A 137 -4.02 12.78 -0.03
N LYS A 138 -3.24 13.84 -0.28
CA LYS A 138 -3.39 14.68 -1.49
C LYS A 138 -2.97 13.97 -2.78
N THR A 139 -2.06 13.01 -2.69
CA THR A 139 -1.59 12.23 -3.84
C THR A 139 -2.33 10.90 -3.96
N ARG A 140 -3.34 10.66 -3.14
CA ARG A 140 -4.11 9.42 -3.14
C ARG A 140 -5.02 9.35 -4.37
N VAL A 141 -4.92 8.23 -5.08
CA VAL A 141 -5.83 7.82 -6.14
C VAL A 141 -6.47 6.49 -5.74
N GLU A 142 -7.79 6.36 -5.92
CA GLU A 142 -8.51 5.12 -5.59
C GLU A 142 -8.99 4.38 -6.86
N VAL A 143 -8.70 3.08 -6.92
CA VAL A 143 -9.29 2.16 -7.90
C VAL A 143 -10.38 1.37 -7.18
N ALA A 144 -11.63 1.68 -7.48
CA ALA A 144 -12.78 1.12 -6.77
C ALA A 144 -13.47 -0.03 -7.50
N GLU A 145 -13.47 0.01 -8.82
CA GLU A 145 -14.21 -0.93 -9.67
C GLU A 145 -13.27 -1.93 -10.31
N ASN A 146 -13.76 -3.16 -10.54
CA ASN A 146 -13.03 -4.20 -11.26
C ASN A 146 -11.61 -4.47 -10.74
N VAL A 147 -11.36 -4.28 -9.44
CA VAL A 147 -10.03 -4.39 -8.81
C VAL A 147 -9.37 -5.74 -9.13
N GLU A 148 -10.11 -6.85 -9.06
CA GLU A 148 -9.56 -8.17 -9.37
C GLU A 148 -9.15 -8.29 -10.84
N LEU A 149 -10.00 -7.83 -11.77
CA LEU A 149 -9.68 -7.81 -13.20
C LEU A 149 -8.48 -6.91 -13.51
N PHE A 150 -8.41 -5.75 -12.88
CA PHE A 150 -7.30 -4.80 -12.99
C PHE A 150 -5.97 -5.42 -12.54
N LEU A 151 -5.94 -6.00 -11.34
CA LEU A 151 -4.75 -6.66 -10.80
C LEU A 151 -4.37 -7.91 -11.59
N HIS A 152 -5.35 -8.68 -12.07
CA HIS A 152 -5.11 -9.83 -12.93
C HIS A 152 -4.56 -9.43 -14.31
N GLY A 153 -5.04 -8.32 -14.88
CA GLY A 153 -4.50 -7.73 -16.09
C GLY A 153 -3.03 -7.33 -15.93
N ALA A 154 -2.71 -6.60 -14.86
CA ALA A 154 -1.34 -6.23 -14.52
C ALA A 154 -0.42 -7.47 -14.39
N ARG A 155 -0.89 -8.51 -13.72
CA ARG A 155 -0.13 -9.76 -13.57
C ARG A 155 0.12 -10.48 -14.90
N LYS A 156 -0.81 -10.37 -15.86
CA LYS A 156 -0.65 -10.98 -17.19
C LYS A 156 0.37 -10.24 -18.04
N THR A 157 0.44 -8.91 -17.95
CA THR A 157 1.46 -8.14 -18.67
C THR A 157 2.85 -8.39 -18.08
N LYS A 158 2.94 -8.62 -16.76
CA LYS A 158 4.21 -8.68 -16.00
C LYS A 158 5.06 -7.41 -16.14
N ASP A 159 4.42 -6.32 -16.56
CA ASP A 159 5.08 -5.05 -16.77
C ASP A 159 5.24 -4.35 -15.41
N PRO A 160 6.47 -4.06 -14.94
CA PRO A 160 6.67 -3.38 -13.66
C PRO A 160 5.98 -2.01 -13.61
N ASP A 161 5.85 -1.32 -14.74
CA ASP A 161 5.35 0.05 -14.84
C ASP A 161 3.86 0.14 -15.17
N PHE A 162 3.18 -1.01 -15.28
CA PHE A 162 1.75 -1.09 -15.58
C PHE A 162 0.91 -0.15 -14.70
N PHE A 163 1.13 -0.19 -13.38
CA PHE A 163 0.37 0.65 -12.45
C PHE A 163 0.68 2.13 -12.61
N ASP A 164 1.95 2.48 -12.81
CA ASP A 164 2.37 3.89 -12.95
C ASP A 164 1.82 4.50 -14.25
N ILE A 165 1.89 3.75 -15.36
CA ILE A 165 1.32 4.13 -16.66
C ILE A 165 -0.20 4.26 -16.57
N TYR A 166 -0.88 3.28 -15.96
CA TYR A 166 -2.33 3.32 -15.80
C TYR A 166 -2.77 4.51 -14.95
N LEU A 167 -2.10 4.76 -13.83
CA LEU A 167 -2.42 5.90 -12.98
C LEU A 167 -2.18 7.22 -13.73
N ALA A 168 -1.05 7.36 -14.42
CA ALA A 168 -0.76 8.58 -15.19
C ALA A 168 -1.85 8.88 -16.24
N ASN A 169 -2.36 7.86 -16.93
CA ASN A 169 -3.36 8.02 -17.99
C ASN A 169 -4.80 8.17 -17.46
N ASN A 170 -5.09 7.65 -16.26
CA ASN A 170 -6.46 7.54 -15.74
C ASN A 170 -6.70 8.37 -14.47
N THR A 171 -5.74 9.18 -14.00
CA THR A 171 -5.86 9.94 -12.74
C THR A 171 -7.11 10.83 -12.72
N GLU A 172 -7.36 11.63 -13.76
CA GLU A 172 -8.52 12.54 -13.81
C GLU A 172 -9.85 11.77 -13.75
N LEU A 173 -9.93 10.66 -14.48
CA LEU A 173 -11.10 9.78 -14.49
C LEU A 173 -11.34 9.18 -13.10
N LEU A 174 -10.29 8.65 -12.46
CA LEU A 174 -10.40 8.01 -11.14
C LEU A 174 -10.82 9.02 -10.06
N LEU A 175 -10.32 10.26 -10.13
CA LEU A 175 -10.73 11.35 -9.24
C LEU A 175 -12.19 11.76 -9.46
N ALA A 176 -12.64 11.88 -10.71
CA ALA A 176 -14.04 12.18 -11.02
C ALA A 176 -14.97 11.09 -10.47
N GLN A 177 -14.64 9.82 -10.70
CA GLN A 177 -15.40 8.69 -10.16
C GLN A 177 -15.44 8.69 -8.62
N GLU A 178 -14.34 9.06 -7.94
CA GLU A 178 -14.33 9.21 -6.48
C GLU A 178 -15.30 10.31 -6.02
N GLN A 179 -15.32 11.46 -6.72
CA GLN A 179 -16.23 12.55 -6.40
C GLN A 179 -17.70 12.15 -6.59
N GLU A 180 -18.04 11.48 -7.69
CA GLU A 180 -19.38 10.96 -7.95
C GLU A 180 -19.82 9.96 -6.87
N ARG A 181 -18.94 9.00 -6.51
CA ARG A 181 -19.22 8.05 -5.41
C ARG A 181 -19.47 8.76 -4.08
N LYS A 182 -18.68 9.80 -3.77
CA LYS A 182 -18.86 10.61 -2.54
C LYS A 182 -20.17 11.39 -2.59
N ALA A 183 -20.52 11.99 -3.72
CA ALA A 183 -21.77 12.72 -3.91
C ALA A 183 -22.98 11.80 -3.78
N ALA A 184 -22.96 10.63 -4.43
CA ALA A 184 -24.01 9.62 -4.34
C ALA A 184 -24.22 9.11 -2.90
N LYS A 185 -23.12 8.86 -2.16
CA LYS A 185 -23.21 8.49 -0.73
C LYS A 185 -23.83 9.60 0.12
N LYS A 186 -23.47 10.86 -0.13
CA LYS A 186 -24.06 12.01 0.58
C LYS A 186 -25.55 12.17 0.26
N ALA A 187 -25.95 11.98 -0.99
CA ALA A 187 -27.34 12.04 -1.41
C ALA A 187 -28.17 10.94 -0.74
N LYS A 188 -27.69 9.69 -0.73
CA LYS A 188 -28.34 8.56 -0.05
C LYS A 188 -28.48 8.71 1.46
N LYS A 189 -27.61 9.49 2.11
CA LYS A 189 -27.68 9.76 3.56
C LYS A 189 -28.66 10.90 3.91
N LYS A 190 -29.03 11.72 2.92
CA LYS A 190 -29.97 12.83 3.08
C LYS A 190 -31.41 12.46 2.69
N ALA A 191 -31.58 11.38 1.92
CA ALA A 191 -32.86 10.74 1.66
C ALA A 191 -33.21 9.78 2.82
#